data_AF-A0A7W1AYJ6-F1
#
_entry.id   AF-A0A7W1AYJ6-F1
#
_cell.length_a   1.000
_cell.length_b   1.000
_cell.length_c   1.000
_cell.angle_alpha   90.00
_cell.angle_beta   90.00
_cell.angle_gamma   90.00
#
_symmetry.space_group_name_H-M   'P 1'
#
loop_
_entity.id
_entity.type
_entity.pdbx_description
1 polymer ?
#
loop_
_entity_poly.entity_id
_entity_poly.type
_entity_poly.pdbx_seq_one_letter_code
_entity_poly.pdbx_strand_id
1 'polypeptide(L)'
;MSSNILDRRQDVRDHADPSDIAVAQFLDLARAANVTFELVDDRLVMRSARANWKQWQPLRRCLDEIGIEAIAEYFRATTPEDRAILSAAAA
;
A
#
# COMPACT_ATOMS: atom_id res chain seq x y z
N MET A 1 -0.85 -12.02 -28.71
CA MET A 1 -0.43 -10.69 -28.22
C MET A 1 -0.40 -10.74 -26.70
N SER A 2 0.71 -11.18 -26.11
CA SER A 2 0.81 -11.46 -24.66
C SER A 2 1.92 -10.65 -23.97
N SER A 3 2.32 -9.51 -24.54
CA SER A 3 3.50 -8.74 -24.10
C SER A 3 3.25 -7.64 -23.07
N ASN A 4 2.02 -7.34 -22.65
CA ASN A 4 1.79 -6.08 -21.92
C ASN A 4 1.89 -6.14 -20.38
N ILE A 5 1.80 -7.32 -19.75
CA ILE A 5 1.71 -7.40 -18.28
C ILE A 5 3.07 -7.61 -17.61
N LEU A 6 3.97 -8.37 -18.24
CA LEU A 6 5.30 -8.62 -17.70
C LEU A 6 6.20 -7.38 -17.81
N ASP A 7 6.09 -6.64 -18.92
CA ASP A 7 6.83 -5.41 -19.19
C ASP A 7 6.47 -4.32 -18.16
N ARG A 8 5.17 -4.05 -18.01
CA ARG A 8 4.65 -3.10 -17.01
C ARG A 8 5.05 -3.45 -15.57
N ARG A 9 5.12 -4.74 -15.23
CA ARG A 9 5.55 -5.19 -13.90
C ARG A 9 7.01 -4.85 -13.63
N GLN A 10 7.86 -4.98 -14.63
CA GLN A 10 9.27 -4.65 -14.51
C GLN A 10 9.46 -3.14 -14.42
N ASP A 11 8.77 -2.36 -15.25
CA ASP A 11 8.83 -0.89 -15.23
C ASP A 11 8.42 -0.29 -13.88
N VAL A 12 7.31 -0.76 -13.30
CA VAL A 12 6.82 -0.29 -11.99
C VAL A 12 7.82 -0.61 -10.89
N ARG A 13 8.50 -1.75 -10.96
CA ARG A 13 9.53 -2.14 -9.98
C ARG A 13 10.78 -1.31 -10.13
N ASP A 14 11.23 -1.08 -11.36
CA ASP A 14 12.49 -0.38 -11.64
C ASP A 14 12.43 1.11 -11.31
N HIS A 15 11.22 1.70 -11.28
CA HIS A 15 10.99 3.11 -10.93
C HIS A 15 10.37 3.31 -9.54
N ALA A 16 10.20 2.23 -8.75
CA ALA A 16 9.61 2.34 -7.42
C ALA A 16 10.55 3.10 -6.46
N ASP A 17 10.05 4.17 -5.84
CA ASP A 17 10.76 4.83 -4.74
C ASP A 17 10.78 3.88 -3.52
N PRO A 18 11.89 3.79 -2.75
CA PRO A 18 11.90 3.14 -1.44
C PRO A 18 10.69 3.47 -0.54
N SER A 19 10.17 4.70 -0.62
CA SER A 19 8.95 5.13 0.07
C SER A 19 7.70 4.37 -0.40
N ASP A 20 7.54 4.16 -1.70
CA ASP A 20 6.41 3.42 -2.27
C ASP A 20 6.42 1.95 -1.82
N ILE A 21 7.62 1.35 -1.74
CA ILE A 21 7.82 -0.01 -1.25
C ILE A 21 7.43 -0.09 0.24
N ALA A 22 7.86 0.87 1.06
CA ALA A 22 7.53 0.92 2.48
C ALA A 22 6.02 1.08 2.71
N VAL A 23 5.36 1.94 1.94
CA VAL A 23 3.90 2.11 1.98
C VAL A 23 3.20 0.80 1.58
N ALA A 24 3.66 0.14 0.50
CA ALA A 24 3.08 -1.13 0.06
C ALA A 24 3.18 -2.23 1.13
N GLN A 25 4.34 -2.37 1.79
CA GLN A 25 4.53 -3.32 2.89
C GLN A 25 3.61 -3.02 4.08
N PHE A 26 3.45 -1.74 4.43
CA PHE A 26 2.53 -1.33 5.48
C PHE A 26 1.08 -1.68 5.16
N LEU A 27 0.64 -1.46 3.92
CA LEU A 27 -0.73 -1.80 3.51
C LEU A 27 -0.98 -3.31 3.57
N ASP A 28 0.03 -4.13 3.27
CA ASP A 28 -0.06 -5.58 3.43
C ASP A 28 -0.18 -6.00 4.90
N LEU A 29 0.61 -5.38 5.78
CA LEU A 29 0.50 -5.60 7.22
C LEU A 29 -0.88 -5.18 7.76
N ALA A 30 -1.41 -4.04 7.30
CA ALA A 30 -2.75 -3.57 7.65
C ALA A 30 -3.82 -4.57 7.24
N ARG A 31 -3.73 -5.08 6.01
CA ARG A 31 -4.65 -6.08 5.49
C ARG A 31 -4.61 -7.36 6.33
N ALA A 32 -3.44 -7.81 6.77
CA ALA A 32 -3.30 -8.96 7.66
C ALA A 32 -3.99 -8.75 9.03
N ALA A 33 -4.12 -7.50 9.48
CA ALA A 33 -4.83 -7.11 10.70
C ALA A 33 -6.34 -6.83 10.50
N ASN A 34 -6.88 -7.10 9.31
CA ASN A 34 -8.24 -6.74 8.86
C ASN A 34 -8.52 -5.23 8.88
N VAL A 35 -7.50 -4.43 8.52
CA VAL A 35 -7.59 -2.99 8.32
C VAL A 35 -7.27 -2.69 6.84
N THR A 36 -8.07 -1.87 6.19
CA THR A 36 -7.82 -1.42 4.82
C THR A 36 -7.82 0.10 4.75
N PHE A 37 -7.09 0.62 3.76
CA PHE A 37 -7.01 2.04 3.46
C PHE A 37 -7.47 2.28 2.03
N GLU A 38 -8.23 3.36 1.84
CA GLU A 38 -8.80 3.75 0.55
C GLU A 38 -8.75 5.27 0.43
N LEU A 39 -8.54 5.79 -0.78
CA LEU A 39 -8.69 7.21 -1.07
C LEU A 39 -10.13 7.46 -1.57
N VAL A 40 -10.91 8.25 -0.84
CA VAL A 40 -12.30 8.60 -1.17
C VAL A 40 -12.44 10.12 -1.11
N ASP A 41 -12.88 10.74 -2.21
CA ASP A 41 -13.01 12.20 -2.33
C ASP A 41 -11.75 12.96 -1.86
N ASP A 42 -10.58 12.47 -2.31
CA ASP A 42 -9.25 12.98 -1.96
C ASP A 42 -8.89 12.92 -0.47
N ARG A 43 -9.58 12.07 0.29
CA ARG A 43 -9.31 11.82 1.71
C ARG A 43 -8.93 10.37 1.92
N LEU A 44 -7.88 10.15 2.70
CA LEU A 44 -7.51 8.80 3.13
C LEU A 44 -8.50 8.32 4.19
N VAL A 45 -9.23 7.26 3.87
CA VAL A 45 -10.18 6.60 4.75
C VAL A 45 -9.61 5.27 5.19
N MET A 46 -9.65 5.03 6.49
CA MET A 46 -9.34 3.73 7.08
C MET A 46 -10.63 2.98 7.38
N ARG A 47 -10.72 1.73 6.93
CA ARG A 47 -11.83 0.81 7.23
C ARG A 47 -11.31 -0.38 8.00
N SER A 48 -12.15 -0.96 8.85
CA SER A 48 -11.83 -2.20 9.54
C SER A 48 -13.05 -3.09 9.65
N ALA A 49 -12.83 -4.40 9.52
CA ALA A 49 -13.86 -5.41 9.67
C ALA A 49 -13.31 -6.53 10.57
N ARG A 50 -13.72 -6.55 11.85
CA ARG A 50 -13.14 -7.45 12.86
C ARG A 50 -11.62 -7.28 12.99
N ALA A 51 -11.18 -6.02 13.17
CA ALA A 51 -9.78 -5.71 13.39
C ALA A 51 -9.19 -6.53 14.53
N ASN A 52 -7.97 -7.05 14.32
CA ASN A 52 -7.19 -7.60 15.41
C ASN A 52 -6.57 -6.45 16.22
N TRP A 53 -7.29 -5.98 17.23
CA TRP A 53 -6.84 -4.84 18.06
C TRP A 53 -5.50 -5.05 18.77
N LYS A 54 -5.05 -6.30 18.96
CA LYS A 54 -3.71 -6.58 19.50
C LYS A 54 -2.59 -6.20 18.51
N GLN A 55 -2.87 -6.28 17.20
CA GLN A 55 -1.95 -5.87 16.14
C GLN A 55 -2.09 -4.38 15.80
N TRP A 56 -3.13 -3.70 16.28
CA TRP A 56 -3.34 -2.29 15.99
C TRP A 56 -2.24 -1.38 16.56
N GLN A 57 -1.75 -1.66 17.77
CA GLN A 57 -0.70 -0.82 18.37
C GLN A 57 0.60 -0.77 17.56
N PRO A 58 1.21 -1.91 17.15
CA PRO A 58 2.38 -1.86 16.28
C PRO A 58 2.04 -1.27 14.90
N LEU A 59 0.84 -1.54 14.36
CA LEU A 59 0.41 -0.95 13.09
C LEU A 59 0.32 0.58 13.15
N ARG A 60 -0.22 1.11 14.25
CA ARG A 60 -0.34 2.55 14.47
C ARG A 60 1.03 3.21 14.52
N ARG A 61 2.02 2.55 15.13
CA ARG A 61 3.40 3.05 15.13
C ARG A 61 3.97 3.12 13.70
N CYS A 62 3.79 2.08 12.90
CA CYS A 62 4.21 2.12 11.49
C CYS A 62 3.49 3.22 10.70
N LEU A 63 2.20 3.43 10.95
CA LEU A 63 1.44 4.53 10.35
C LEU A 63 1.98 5.90 10.74
N ASP A 64 2.41 6.09 12.00
CA ASP A 64 3.02 7.33 12.47
C ASP A 64 4.40 7.57 11.85
N GLU A 65 5.16 6.50 11.61
CA GLU A 65 6.48 6.56 10.96
C GLU A 65 6.40 6.82 9.45
N ILE A 66 5.43 6.23 8.76
CA ILE A 66 5.21 6.42 7.30
C ILE A 66 4.51 7.74 7.01
N GLY A 67 3.52 8.11 7.83
CA GLY A 67 2.73 9.31 7.66
C GLY A 67 1.53 9.11 6.71
N ILE A 68 0.45 9.81 7.03
CA ILE A 68 -0.82 9.74 6.28
C ILE A 68 -0.66 10.31 4.86
N GLU A 69 0.13 11.37 4.70
CA GLU A 69 0.32 12.02 3.40
C GLU A 69 1.08 11.14 2.42
N ALA A 70 2.13 10.44 2.85
CA ALA A 70 2.86 9.51 2.00
C ALA A 70 1.94 8.39 1.48
N ILE A 71 1.05 7.88 2.34
CA ILE A 71 0.06 6.89 1.93
C ILE A 71 -0.93 7.50 0.92
N ALA A 72 -1.42 8.72 1.16
CA ALA A 72 -2.34 9.39 0.24
C ALA A 72 -1.70 9.68 -1.13
N GLU A 73 -0.46 10.18 -1.14
CA GLU A 73 0.34 10.40 -2.35
C GLU A 73 0.56 9.09 -3.12
N TYR A 74 0.91 8.02 -2.42
CA TYR A 74 1.01 6.68 -3.01
C TYR A 74 -0.30 6.24 -3.66
N PHE A 75 -1.46 6.43 -3.01
CA PHE A 75 -2.76 6.12 -3.61
C PHE A 75 -3.10 6.98 -4.83
N ARG A 76 -2.64 8.24 -4.88
CA ARG A 76 -2.81 9.12 -6.04
C ARG A 76 -1.90 8.74 -7.20
N ALA A 77 -0.67 8.32 -6.89
CA ALA A 77 0.35 7.96 -7.88
C ALA A 77 0.17 6.54 -8.46
N THR A 78 -0.53 5.65 -7.74
CA THR A 78 -0.63 4.23 -8.11
C THR A 78 -2.04 3.80 -8.47
N THR A 79 -2.17 2.92 -9.46
CA THR A 79 -3.42 2.19 -9.71
C THR A 79 -3.53 0.97 -8.77
N PRO A 80 -4.72 0.36 -8.60
CA PRO A 80 -4.84 -0.89 -7.84
C PRO A 80 -3.93 -2.02 -8.34
N GLU A 81 -3.68 -2.07 -9.65
CA GLU A 81 -2.79 -3.07 -10.27
C GLU A 81 -1.32 -2.80 -9.91
N ASP A 82 -0.88 -1.54 -9.97
CA ASP A 82 0.49 -1.16 -9.59
C ASP A 82 0.76 -1.47 -8.12
N ARG A 83 -0.23 -1.24 -7.23
CA ARG A 83 -0.11 -1.59 -5.81
C ARG A 83 0.11 -3.07 -5.56
N ALA A 84 -0.56 -3.94 -6.32
CA ALA A 84 -0.39 -5.39 -6.20
C ALA A 84 1.01 -5.84 -6.68
N ILE A 85 1.61 -5.12 -7.63
CA ILE A 85 2.96 -5.39 -8.13
C ILE A 85 4.01 -4.96 -7.10
N LEU A 86 3.83 -3.77 -6.54
CA LEU A 86 4.74 -3.20 -5.52
C LEU A 86 4.70 -4.01 -4.23
N SER A 87 3.52 -4.47 -3.80
CA SER A 87 3.41 -5.34 -2.63
C SER A 87 4.13 -6.69 -2.84
N ALA A 88 4.03 -7.26 -4.04
CA ALA A 88 4.73 -8.49 -4.41
C ALA A 88 6.24 -8.30 -4.68
N ALA A 89 6.73 -7.07 -4.85
CA ALA A 89 8.15 -6.77 -4.97
C ALA A 89 8.83 -6.64 -3.59
N ALA A 90 8.03 -6.44 -2.56
CA ALA A 90 8.52 -6.18 -1.21
C ALA A 90 8.63 -7.43 -0.32
N ALA A 91 8.37 -8.62 -0.90
CA ALA A 91 8.45 -9.95 -0.30
C ALA A 91 9.58 -10.76 -0.93
#